data_AF-A0A8D5FQH9-F1
#
_entry.id   AF-A0A8D5FQH9-F1
#
_cell.length_a   1.000
_cell.length_b   1.000
_cell.length_c   1.000
_cell.angle_alpha   90.00
_cell.angle_beta   90.00
_cell.angle_gamma   90.00
#
_symmetry.space_group_name_H-M   'P 1'
#
loop_
_entity.id
_entity.type
_entity.pdbx_description
1 polymer ?
#
loop_
_entity_poly.entity_id
_entity_poly.type
_entity_poly.pdbx_seq_one_letter_code
_entity_poly.pdbx_strand_id
1 'polypeptide(L)'
;MIWFYTFTNLGAGMRGRCTVLLLLCCFTAECTRLPEFATPYISTGADELSSGPFILYRKLTRADFRAKELPARLVHEKGRINAYSALSIRSSVNSQFRIYPAENSSGRQHCGEIISLRFDAVMFPENSWWNPQLERKHFAYVLQHEQIHFALMVRGASRLAERADREMKQMEYCGVTEHEARQKLFSKLRSFIHSEKKVLLQEHTVFDEETSGRFNKRLQNWWYEKTAGDL
;
A
#
# COMPACT_ATOMS: atom_id res chain seq x y z
N MET A 1 5.33 -2.34 4.24
CA MET A 1 6.25 -3.06 3.34
C MET A 1 7.32 -3.78 4.11
N ILE A 2 7.83 -4.92 3.64
CA ILE A 2 8.93 -5.66 4.28
C ILE A 2 9.85 -6.30 3.21
N TRP A 3 11.16 -6.43 3.46
CA TRP A 3 12.17 -6.85 2.46
C TRP A 3 13.17 -7.95 2.86
N PHE A 4 13.47 -8.90 1.97
CA PHE A 4 14.30 -10.10 2.25
C PHE A 4 15.63 -10.18 1.51
N TYR A 5 16.69 -10.63 2.20
CA TYR A 5 17.79 -11.42 1.61
C TYR A 5 18.28 -12.53 2.55
N THR A 6 18.54 -13.71 1.98
CA THR A 6 19.52 -14.68 2.47
C THR A 6 20.51 -14.95 1.34
N PHE A 7 21.80 -14.66 1.56
CA PHE A 7 22.88 -15.04 0.64
C PHE A 7 23.48 -16.36 1.13
N THR A 8 23.37 -17.44 0.35
CA THR A 8 24.23 -18.62 0.51
C THR A 8 25.33 -18.58 -0.55
N ASN A 9 26.57 -18.45 -0.08
CA ASN A 9 27.78 -18.54 -0.86
C ASN A 9 28.14 -20.02 -1.01
N LEU A 10 28.22 -20.54 -2.23
CA LEU A 10 28.89 -21.82 -2.52
C LEU A 10 29.75 -21.64 -3.77
N GLY A 11 31.04 -21.45 -3.53
CA GLY A 11 32.08 -21.57 -4.54
C GLY A 11 32.65 -22.99 -4.58
N ALA A 12 33.27 -23.30 -5.72
CA ALA A 12 34.34 -24.27 -6.00
C ALA A 12 33.98 -25.14 -7.22
N GLY A 13 34.84 -25.07 -8.25
CA GLY A 13 34.65 -25.74 -9.53
C GLY A 13 35.23 -27.15 -9.62
N MET A 14 35.01 -27.79 -10.77
CA MET A 14 35.86 -28.86 -11.31
C MET A 14 35.54 -29.10 -12.79
N ARG A 15 36.60 -29.27 -13.60
CA ARG A 15 36.59 -29.66 -15.02
C ARG A 15 36.43 -31.19 -15.14
N GLY A 16 35.70 -31.69 -16.14
CA GLY A 16 35.65 -33.12 -16.51
C GLY A 16 34.60 -33.41 -17.59
N ARG A 17 34.86 -34.38 -18.49
CA ARG A 17 34.22 -34.57 -19.82
C ARG A 17 32.98 -35.49 -19.81
N CYS A 18 32.15 -35.31 -20.85
CA CYS A 18 31.24 -36.26 -21.55
C CYS A 18 30.39 -37.25 -20.75
N THR A 19 29.07 -37.04 -20.70
CA THR A 19 28.02 -38.06 -20.98
C THR A 19 26.72 -37.34 -21.39
N VAL A 20 26.10 -37.80 -22.48
CA VAL A 20 24.76 -37.39 -22.93
C VAL A 20 23.75 -37.71 -21.82
N LEU A 21 23.10 -36.68 -21.26
CA LEU A 21 21.93 -36.84 -20.41
C LEU A 21 20.86 -35.85 -20.90
N LEU A 22 19.75 -36.40 -21.42
CA LEU A 22 18.50 -35.67 -21.61
C LEU A 22 18.07 -35.09 -20.26
N LEU A 23 18.47 -33.85 -19.98
CA LEU A 23 17.99 -33.11 -18.83
C LEU A 23 16.61 -32.56 -19.17
N LEU A 24 15.61 -33.22 -18.59
CA LEU A 24 14.30 -32.66 -18.32
C LEU A 24 14.46 -31.22 -17.84
N CYS A 25 14.24 -30.25 -18.72
CA CYS A 25 13.84 -28.90 -18.33
C CYS A 25 12.40 -28.96 -17.82
N CYS A 26 12.17 -29.69 -16.72
CA CYS A 26 11.08 -29.36 -15.83
C CYS A 26 11.44 -27.99 -15.25
N PHE A 27 11.03 -26.93 -15.96
CA PHE A 27 10.83 -25.62 -15.35
C PHE A 27 9.81 -25.82 -14.24
N THR A 28 10.28 -26.19 -13.06
CA THR A 28 9.59 -25.84 -11.82
C THR A 28 9.63 -24.32 -11.82
N ALA A 29 8.60 -23.73 -12.43
CA ALA A 29 8.20 -22.38 -12.11
C ALA A 29 7.79 -22.43 -10.64
N GLU A 30 8.79 -22.39 -9.75
CA GLU A 30 8.62 -22.15 -8.34
C GLU A 30 7.95 -20.79 -8.26
N CYS A 31 6.63 -20.83 -8.17
CA CYS A 31 5.77 -19.69 -7.89
C CYS A 31 6.25 -19.20 -6.53
N THR A 32 7.17 -18.24 -6.56
CA THR A 32 7.96 -17.82 -5.41
C THR A 32 7.06 -16.90 -4.62
N ARG A 33 6.20 -17.49 -3.78
CA ARG A 33 5.28 -16.74 -2.94
C ARG A 33 6.04 -16.08 -1.81
N LEU A 34 5.65 -14.86 -1.47
CA LEU A 34 6.18 -14.17 -0.30
C LEU A 34 5.86 -14.96 0.98
N PRO A 35 6.77 -14.98 1.97
CA PRO A 35 6.44 -15.54 3.27
C PRO A 35 5.37 -14.67 3.95
N GLU A 36 4.53 -15.26 4.80
CA GLU A 36 3.32 -14.60 5.34
C GLU A 36 3.58 -13.20 5.90
N PHE A 37 4.63 -13.04 6.69
CA PHE A 37 4.96 -11.78 7.33
C PHE A 37 5.40 -10.68 6.34
N ALA A 38 5.89 -11.05 5.16
CA ALA A 38 6.27 -10.13 4.08
C ALA A 38 5.08 -9.52 3.34
N THR A 39 3.89 -10.09 3.53
CA THR A 39 2.68 -9.66 2.84
C THR A 39 2.43 -8.17 3.14
N PRO A 40 2.14 -7.33 2.12
CA PRO A 40 1.85 -5.94 2.32
C PRO A 40 0.73 -5.74 3.34
N TYR A 41 0.81 -4.64 4.09
CA TYR A 41 -0.25 -4.24 4.99
C TYR A 41 -0.66 -2.81 4.68
N ILE A 42 -1.95 -2.63 4.45
CA ILE A 42 -2.57 -1.35 4.16
C ILE A 42 -3.54 -1.02 5.30
N SER A 43 -3.30 0.08 6.01
CA SER A 43 -4.25 0.58 7.00
C SER A 43 -5.42 1.24 6.29
N THR A 44 -6.65 0.99 6.75
CA THR A 44 -7.88 1.54 6.15
C THR A 44 -8.68 2.41 7.13
N GLY A 45 -8.05 2.93 8.19
CA GLY A 45 -8.74 3.72 9.20
C GLY A 45 -7.84 4.70 9.92
N ALA A 46 -8.47 5.69 10.54
CA ALA A 46 -7.84 6.65 11.46
C ALA A 46 -7.32 5.99 12.76
N ASP A 47 -7.71 4.73 13.03
CA ASP A 47 -7.49 4.08 14.32
C ASP A 47 -6.20 3.23 14.42
N GLU A 48 -5.62 2.74 13.32
CA GLU A 48 -4.37 1.93 13.37
C GLU A 48 -3.12 2.72 12.98
N LEU A 49 -3.26 3.77 12.18
CA LEU A 49 -2.20 4.74 11.91
C LEU A 49 -2.63 6.05 12.56
N SER A 50 -2.12 6.28 13.77
CA SER A 50 -2.45 7.40 14.63
C SER A 50 -2.56 8.73 13.90
N SER A 51 -3.45 9.58 14.39
CA SER A 51 -3.38 11.04 14.26
C SER A 51 -1.93 11.51 14.41
N GLY A 52 -1.35 12.02 13.33
CA GLY A 52 0.04 12.43 13.30
C GLY A 52 0.41 13.10 11.98
N PRO A 53 1.58 13.76 11.92
CA PRO A 53 2.07 14.36 10.68
C PRO A 53 2.22 13.28 9.61
N PHE A 54 1.67 13.56 8.44
CA PHE A 54 1.79 12.73 7.25
C PHE A 54 2.41 13.54 6.13
N ILE A 55 2.94 12.85 5.12
CA ILE A 55 3.38 13.45 3.88
C ILE A 55 2.51 12.95 2.73
N LEU A 56 2.18 13.87 1.81
CA LEU A 56 1.62 13.52 0.51
C LEU A 56 2.71 12.93 -0.38
N TYR A 57 2.29 12.36 -1.50
CA TYR A 57 3.21 11.82 -2.48
C TYR A 57 4.25 12.85 -2.93
N ARG A 58 5.50 12.45 -2.81
CA ARG A 58 6.69 13.11 -3.36
C ARG A 58 7.82 12.10 -3.41
N LYS A 59 8.97 12.51 -3.91
CA LYS A 59 10.19 11.71 -3.82
C LYS A 59 10.54 11.46 -2.35
N LEU A 60 10.68 10.19 -1.99
CA LEU A 60 11.06 9.71 -0.67
C LEU A 60 12.58 9.82 -0.47
N THR A 61 12.94 10.06 0.78
CA THR A 61 14.29 10.07 1.29
C THR A 61 14.34 9.19 2.54
N ARG A 62 15.54 8.80 2.97
CA ARG A 62 15.68 8.04 4.23
C ARG A 62 15.17 8.81 5.45
N ALA A 63 15.18 10.15 5.41
CA ALA A 63 14.69 10.97 6.51
C ALA A 63 13.16 10.85 6.72
N ASP A 64 12.44 10.27 5.76
CA ASP A 64 11.01 10.02 5.85
C ASP A 64 10.66 8.78 6.66
N PHE A 65 11.65 7.99 7.08
CA PHE A 65 11.46 6.78 7.88
C PHE A 65 11.95 7.04 9.31
N ARG A 66 11.07 7.59 10.14
CA ARG A 66 11.41 8.12 11.47
C ARG A 66 11.02 7.20 12.63
N ALA A 67 10.32 6.11 12.37
CA ALA A 67 10.02 5.13 13.40
C ALA A 67 11.31 4.54 13.97
N LYS A 68 11.39 4.45 15.30
CA LYS A 68 12.54 3.84 15.99
C LYS A 68 12.56 2.32 15.84
N GLU A 69 11.38 1.73 15.76
CA GLU A 69 11.17 0.29 15.73
C GLU A 69 10.13 -0.09 14.69
N LEU A 70 10.16 -1.36 14.28
CA LEU A 70 9.10 -1.95 13.49
C LEU A 70 7.81 -2.05 14.31
N PRO A 71 6.64 -2.10 13.65
CA PRO A 71 5.39 -2.46 14.32
C PRO A 71 5.55 -3.77 15.11
N ALA A 72 4.94 -3.86 16.30
CA ALA A 72 5.13 -4.98 17.23
C ALA A 72 5.04 -6.37 16.58
N ARG A 73 4.07 -6.56 15.66
CA ARG A 73 3.87 -7.81 14.91
C ARG A 73 5.03 -8.23 14.00
N LEU A 74 5.96 -7.31 13.70
CA LEU A 74 7.09 -7.51 12.77
C LEU A 74 8.45 -7.46 13.47
N VAL A 75 8.49 -7.21 14.79
CA VAL A 75 9.75 -7.02 15.53
C VAL A 75 10.65 -8.26 15.44
N HIS A 76 10.07 -9.47 15.46
CA HIS A 76 10.81 -10.73 15.34
C HIS A 76 11.50 -10.90 13.98
N GLU A 77 11.02 -10.20 12.96
CA GLU A 77 11.52 -10.32 11.58
C GLU A 77 12.54 -9.23 11.23
N LYS A 78 12.91 -8.36 12.18
CA LYS A 78 13.75 -7.15 11.97
C LYS A 78 15.03 -7.40 11.14
N GLY A 79 15.68 -8.55 11.29
CA GLY A 79 16.89 -8.91 10.52
C GLY A 79 16.62 -9.22 9.04
N ARG A 80 15.36 -9.33 8.66
CA ARG A 80 14.85 -9.69 7.33
C ARG A 80 13.91 -8.60 6.80
N ILE A 81 14.06 -7.36 7.26
CA ILE A 81 13.32 -6.19 6.79
C ILE A 81 14.33 -5.09 6.53
N ASN A 82 14.33 -4.50 5.32
CA ASN A 82 15.20 -3.38 4.96
C ASN A 82 14.52 -2.03 5.25
N ALA A 83 13.23 -1.93 4.96
CA ALA A 83 12.41 -0.77 5.24
C ALA A 83 10.94 -1.18 5.40
N TYR A 84 10.16 -0.30 6.03
CA TYR A 84 8.71 -0.42 6.17
C TYR A 84 8.08 0.96 5.99
N SER A 85 7.31 1.14 4.92
CA SER A 85 6.44 2.33 4.78
C SER A 85 5.08 2.11 5.41
N ALA A 86 4.68 3.04 6.29
CA ALA A 86 3.33 3.14 6.82
C ALA A 86 2.47 4.01 5.88
N LEU A 87 1.83 3.35 4.90
CA LEU A 87 1.01 4.00 3.88
C LEU A 87 -0.49 3.86 4.17
N SER A 88 -1.28 4.87 3.78
CA SER A 88 -2.74 4.85 3.89
C SER A 88 -3.40 5.65 2.75
N ILE A 89 -4.66 5.33 2.47
CA ILE A 89 -5.56 6.16 1.67
C ILE A 89 -6.61 6.76 2.59
N ARG A 90 -6.82 8.06 2.47
CA ARG A 90 -7.81 8.81 3.26
C ARG A 90 -8.60 9.77 2.39
N SER A 91 -9.77 10.19 2.85
CA SER A 91 -10.46 11.33 2.25
C SER A 91 -9.55 12.56 2.29
N SER A 92 -9.51 13.28 1.18
CA SER A 92 -8.82 14.56 1.11
C SER A 92 -9.55 15.62 1.93
N VAL A 93 -8.82 16.64 2.36
CA VAL A 93 -9.40 17.85 3.00
C VAL A 93 -10.29 18.62 2.03
N ASN A 94 -10.13 18.39 0.72
CA ASN A 94 -10.93 18.99 -0.33
C ASN A 94 -12.22 18.22 -0.64
N SER A 95 -12.49 17.11 0.04
CA SER A 95 -13.77 16.40 -0.09
C SER A 95 -14.87 17.19 0.60
N GLN A 96 -16.05 17.25 -0.04
CA GLN A 96 -17.19 18.00 0.44
C GLN A 96 -18.39 17.08 0.63
N PHE A 97 -19.01 17.23 1.80
CA PHE A 97 -20.20 16.48 2.22
C PHE A 97 -21.27 17.48 2.64
N ARG A 98 -22.54 17.18 2.37
CA ARG A 98 -23.66 17.99 2.80
C ARG A 98 -24.59 17.13 3.64
N ILE A 99 -24.94 17.61 4.85
CA ILE A 99 -26.03 17.05 5.64
C ILE A 99 -27.15 18.08 5.66
N TYR A 100 -28.38 17.67 5.38
CA TYR A 100 -29.52 18.57 5.26
C TYR A 100 -30.82 17.90 5.74
N PRO A 101 -31.81 18.67 6.25
CA PRO A 101 -33.12 18.13 6.60
C PRO A 101 -33.90 17.78 5.32
N ALA A 102 -34.59 16.65 5.33
CA ALA A 102 -35.47 16.21 4.26
C ALA A 102 -36.79 15.71 4.84
N GLU A 103 -37.89 15.91 4.12
CA GLU A 103 -39.19 15.34 4.48
C GLU A 103 -39.53 14.22 3.49
N ASN A 104 -39.96 13.08 4.02
CA ASN A 104 -40.47 11.95 3.23
C ASN A 104 -41.83 11.50 3.77
N SER A 105 -42.42 10.46 3.16
CA SER A 105 -43.71 9.90 3.57
C SER A 105 -43.75 9.39 5.03
N SER A 106 -42.59 9.19 5.65
CA SER A 106 -42.44 8.70 7.03
C SER A 106 -42.12 9.82 8.04
N GLY A 107 -42.09 11.09 7.60
CA GLY A 107 -41.85 12.26 8.44
C GLY A 107 -40.54 12.98 8.12
N ARG A 108 -40.11 13.84 9.04
CA ARG A 108 -38.86 14.60 8.93
C ARG A 108 -37.66 13.71 9.23
N GLN A 109 -36.69 13.70 8.33
CA GLN A 109 -35.41 13.00 8.44
C GLN A 109 -34.26 13.96 8.14
N HIS A 110 -33.03 13.49 8.35
CA HIS A 110 -31.83 14.16 7.87
C HIS A 110 -31.14 13.25 6.86
N CYS A 111 -30.64 13.82 5.77
CA CYS A 111 -29.93 13.08 4.73
C CYS A 111 -28.54 13.65 4.54
N GLY A 112 -27.57 12.75 4.35
CA GLY A 112 -26.21 13.09 4.00
C GLY A 112 -25.89 12.68 2.57
N GLU A 113 -25.20 13.54 1.84
CA GLU A 113 -24.73 13.26 0.49
C GLU A 113 -23.27 13.70 0.31
N ILE A 114 -22.67 13.18 -0.76
CA ILE A 114 -21.32 13.49 -1.19
C ILE A 114 -21.40 14.48 -2.34
N ILE A 115 -20.93 15.71 -2.12
CA ILE A 115 -20.87 16.75 -3.15
C ILE A 115 -19.64 16.52 -4.05
N SER A 116 -18.50 16.28 -3.41
CA SER A 116 -17.26 15.92 -4.09
C SER A 116 -16.42 15.06 -3.18
N LEU A 117 -15.74 14.06 -3.73
CA LEU A 117 -14.92 13.15 -2.96
C LEU A 117 -13.58 12.96 -3.66
N ARG A 118 -12.53 13.27 -2.91
CA ARG A 118 -11.14 13.09 -3.33
C ARG A 118 -10.44 12.24 -2.29
N PHE A 119 -9.41 11.53 -2.72
CA PHE A 119 -8.61 10.69 -1.85
C PHE A 119 -7.14 11.06 -1.98
N ASP A 120 -6.47 11.11 -0.83
CA ASP A 120 -5.03 11.31 -0.75
C ASP A 120 -4.37 9.99 -0.34
N ALA A 121 -3.33 9.61 -1.07
CA ALA A 121 -2.36 8.63 -0.58
C ALA A 121 -1.36 9.35 0.32
N VAL A 122 -1.14 8.81 1.51
CA VAL A 122 -0.27 9.40 2.52
C VAL A 122 0.71 8.39 3.08
N MET A 123 1.88 8.88 3.47
CA MET A 123 2.85 8.15 4.28
C MET A 123 2.95 8.80 5.66
N PHE A 124 3.05 7.99 6.71
CA PHE A 124 3.25 8.44 8.10
C PHE A 124 4.72 8.22 8.50
N PRO A 125 5.57 9.26 8.51
CA PRO A 125 6.99 9.09 8.77
C PRO A 125 7.31 8.47 10.14
N GLU A 126 6.57 8.85 11.18
CA GLU A 126 6.75 8.33 12.55
C GLU A 126 6.43 6.84 12.69
N ASN A 127 5.68 6.28 11.75
CA ASN A 127 5.30 4.87 11.71
C ASN A 127 6.07 4.11 10.63
N SER A 128 6.89 4.81 9.85
CA SER A 128 7.69 4.23 8.77
C SER A 128 9.11 4.00 9.26
N TRP A 129 9.63 2.79 9.09
CA TRP A 129 10.88 2.34 9.68
C TRP A 129 11.93 2.04 8.61
N TRP A 130 13.19 2.37 8.91
CA TRP A 130 14.34 2.04 8.07
C TRP A 130 15.31 1.18 8.87
N ASN A 131 15.81 0.11 8.28
CA ASN A 131 16.77 -0.75 8.96
C ASN A 131 18.11 -0.01 9.15
N PRO A 132 18.54 0.25 10.42
CA PRO A 132 19.79 0.96 10.68
C PRO A 132 21.03 0.15 10.28
N GLN A 133 20.91 -1.18 10.14
CA GLN A 133 22.00 -2.08 9.75
C GLN A 133 22.12 -2.27 8.24
N LEU A 134 21.21 -1.68 7.44
CA LEU A 134 21.25 -1.82 5.99
C LEU A 134 22.54 -1.19 5.42
N GLU A 135 23.23 -1.91 4.55
CA GLU A 135 24.44 -1.41 3.90
C GLU A 135 24.13 -0.32 2.87
N ARG A 136 24.95 0.74 2.84
CA ARG A 136 24.74 1.93 1.98
C ARG A 136 24.52 1.62 0.50
N LYS A 137 25.17 0.58 -0.04
CA LYS A 137 25.03 0.20 -1.46
C LYS A 137 23.61 -0.23 -1.85
N HIS A 138 22.76 -0.59 -0.88
CA HIS A 138 21.37 -0.99 -1.11
C HIS A 138 20.38 0.17 -0.96
N PHE A 139 20.81 1.33 -0.45
CA PHE A 139 19.89 2.43 -0.10
C PHE A 139 19.06 2.91 -1.27
N ALA A 140 19.68 3.12 -2.44
CA ALA A 140 18.98 3.61 -3.62
C ALA A 140 17.92 2.61 -4.10
N TYR A 141 18.27 1.32 -4.09
CA TYR A 141 17.35 0.25 -4.49
C TYR A 141 16.16 0.16 -3.52
N VAL A 142 16.43 0.21 -2.21
CA VAL A 142 15.38 0.14 -1.19
C VAL A 142 14.48 1.38 -1.23
N LEU A 143 15.04 2.58 -1.35
CA LEU A 143 14.23 3.79 -1.48
C LEU A 143 13.33 3.78 -2.72
N GLN A 144 13.84 3.34 -3.88
CA GLN A 144 13.05 3.31 -5.10
C GLN A 144 11.84 2.37 -4.99
N HIS A 145 12.00 1.25 -4.32
CA HIS A 145 10.90 0.31 -4.13
C HIS A 145 9.85 0.80 -3.14
N GLU A 146 10.26 1.42 -2.03
CA GLU A 146 9.30 2.12 -1.17
C GLU A 146 8.59 3.27 -1.93
N GLN A 147 9.30 3.94 -2.85
CA GLN A 147 8.68 4.93 -3.75
C GLN A 147 7.61 4.30 -4.66
N ILE A 148 7.86 3.11 -5.20
CA ILE A 148 6.89 2.38 -6.04
C ILE A 148 5.66 2.04 -5.23
N HIS A 149 5.80 1.57 -3.99
CA HIS A 149 4.63 1.32 -3.16
C HIS A 149 3.81 2.56 -2.87
N PHE A 150 4.47 3.70 -2.63
CA PHE A 150 3.77 4.96 -2.46
C PHE A 150 3.05 5.37 -3.75
N ALA A 151 3.68 5.19 -4.92
CA ALA A 151 3.06 5.45 -6.22
C ALA A 151 1.84 4.54 -6.48
N LEU A 152 1.93 3.27 -6.11
CA LEU A 152 0.80 2.33 -6.19
C LEU A 152 -0.37 2.78 -5.30
N MET A 153 -0.10 3.34 -4.12
CA MET A 153 -1.14 3.94 -3.28
C MET A 153 -1.79 5.16 -3.92
N VAL A 154 -1.01 6.02 -4.59
CA VAL A 154 -1.54 7.17 -5.35
C VAL A 154 -2.47 6.71 -6.46
N ARG A 155 -2.06 5.70 -7.24
CA ARG A 155 -2.89 5.12 -8.29
C ARG A 155 -4.18 4.51 -7.73
N GLY A 156 -4.09 3.80 -6.61
CA GLY A 156 -5.27 3.31 -5.88
C GLY A 156 -6.21 4.43 -5.43
N ALA A 157 -5.66 5.53 -4.90
CA ALA A 157 -6.46 6.69 -4.51
C ALA A 157 -7.19 7.33 -5.71
N SER A 158 -6.52 7.42 -6.87
CA SER A 158 -7.13 7.90 -8.12
C SER A 158 -8.27 7.00 -8.58
N ARG A 159 -8.04 5.68 -8.66
CA ARG A 159 -9.08 4.71 -9.02
C ARG A 159 -10.26 4.74 -8.06
N LEU A 160 -9.98 4.89 -6.76
CA LEU A 160 -11.00 5.01 -5.74
C LEU A 160 -11.84 6.28 -5.92
N ALA A 161 -11.21 7.41 -6.28
CA ALA A 161 -11.92 8.66 -6.58
C ALA A 161 -12.83 8.51 -7.80
N GLU A 162 -12.33 7.93 -8.89
CA GLU A 162 -13.12 7.66 -10.10
C GLU A 162 -14.30 6.72 -9.82
N ARG A 163 -14.08 5.66 -9.02
CA ARG A 163 -15.14 4.74 -8.64
C ARG A 163 -16.17 5.42 -7.75
N ALA A 164 -15.74 6.26 -6.80
CA ALA A 164 -16.64 7.00 -5.93
C ALA A 164 -17.53 7.96 -6.73
N ASP A 165 -16.98 8.63 -7.76
CA ASP A 165 -17.77 9.51 -8.64
C ASP A 165 -18.85 8.75 -9.41
N ARG A 166 -18.60 7.48 -9.77
CA ARG A 166 -19.59 6.63 -10.45
C ARG A 166 -20.62 6.01 -9.50
N GLU A 167 -20.17 5.55 -8.33
CA GLU A 167 -20.98 4.67 -7.48
C GLU A 167 -21.61 5.37 -6.26
N MET A 168 -21.10 6.53 -5.85
CA MET A 168 -21.57 7.21 -4.64
C MET A 168 -22.16 8.58 -4.91
N LYS A 169 -21.89 9.15 -6.07
CA LYS A 169 -22.51 10.41 -6.50
C LYS A 169 -24.01 10.22 -6.58
N GLN A 170 -24.76 11.19 -6.05
CA GLN A 170 -26.23 11.16 -5.96
C GLN A 170 -26.83 10.12 -5.00
N MET A 171 -26.01 9.41 -4.21
CA MET A 171 -26.54 8.59 -3.13
C MET A 171 -26.79 9.42 -1.87
N GLU A 172 -27.97 9.26 -1.30
CA GLU A 172 -28.35 9.85 -0.02
C GLU A 172 -28.32 8.81 1.08
N TYR A 173 -27.77 9.20 2.23
CA TYR A 173 -27.70 8.38 3.42
C TYR A 173 -28.50 9.05 4.53
N CYS A 174 -29.73 8.59 4.73
CA CYS A 174 -30.67 9.24 5.64
C CYS A 174 -30.79 8.54 6.99
N GLY A 175 -31.05 9.33 8.03
CA GLY A 175 -31.32 8.89 9.40
C GLY A 175 -32.33 9.80 10.07
N VAL A 176 -32.85 9.39 11.23
CA VAL A 176 -33.83 10.18 12.00
C VAL A 176 -33.20 11.49 12.48
N THR A 177 -31.91 11.44 12.83
CA THR A 177 -31.13 12.58 13.31
C THR A 177 -29.99 12.92 12.35
N GLU A 178 -29.48 14.16 12.43
CA GLU A 178 -28.28 14.58 11.70
C GLU A 178 -27.07 13.66 12.02
N HIS A 179 -26.92 13.27 13.30
CA HIS A 179 -25.86 12.38 13.75
C HIS A 179 -25.93 11.02 13.07
N GLU A 180 -27.13 10.44 12.97
CA GLU A 180 -27.34 9.14 12.33
C GLU A 180 -27.06 9.20 10.82
N ALA A 181 -27.54 10.24 10.13
CA ALA A 181 -27.26 10.46 8.71
C ALA A 181 -25.74 10.56 8.45
N ARG A 182 -25.04 11.33 9.30
CA ARG A 182 -23.58 11.46 9.26
C ARG A 182 -22.88 10.12 9.49
N GLN A 183 -23.28 9.36 10.49
CA GLN A 183 -22.69 8.04 10.77
C GLN A 183 -22.87 7.08 9.60
N LYS A 184 -24.06 7.03 8.99
CA LYS A 184 -24.34 6.18 7.82
C LYS A 184 -23.48 6.57 6.63
N LEU A 185 -23.41 7.85 6.30
CA LEU A 185 -22.56 8.39 5.23
C LEU A 185 -21.09 7.99 5.42
N PHE A 186 -20.51 8.26 6.59
CA PHE A 186 -19.10 7.94 6.85
C PHE A 186 -18.84 6.44 6.99
N SER A 187 -19.82 5.66 7.46
CA SER A 187 -19.73 4.19 7.45
C SER A 187 -19.63 3.66 6.02
N LYS A 188 -20.46 4.17 5.11
CA LYS A 188 -20.40 3.80 3.70
C LYS A 188 -19.08 4.21 3.06
N LEU A 189 -18.58 5.42 3.34
CA LEU A 189 -17.27 5.87 2.87
C LEU A 189 -16.13 4.96 3.35
N ARG A 190 -16.13 4.57 4.63
CA ARG A 190 -15.13 3.61 5.17
C ARG A 190 -15.21 2.26 4.48
N SER A 191 -16.42 1.72 4.28
CA SER A 191 -16.63 0.47 3.54
C SER A 191 -16.10 0.58 2.10
N PHE A 192 -16.30 1.73 1.46
CA PHE A 192 -15.81 2.01 0.12
C PHE A 192 -14.28 2.01 0.04
N ILE A 193 -13.61 2.73 0.94
CA ILE A 193 -12.14 2.72 1.07
C ILE A 193 -11.66 1.29 1.33
N HIS A 194 -12.33 0.55 2.22
CA HIS A 194 -11.94 -0.81 2.58
C HIS A 194 -12.01 -1.77 1.39
N SER A 195 -12.97 -1.61 0.48
CA SER A 195 -13.07 -2.49 -0.70
C SER A 195 -11.89 -2.35 -1.68
N GLU A 196 -11.24 -1.19 -1.74
CA GLU A 196 -10.03 -1.00 -2.58
C GLU A 196 -8.78 -1.64 -1.97
N LYS A 197 -8.79 -1.87 -0.65
CA LYS A 197 -7.68 -2.49 0.08
C LYS A 197 -7.26 -3.82 -0.54
N LYS A 198 -8.23 -4.65 -0.94
CA LYS A 198 -7.94 -5.98 -1.49
C LYS A 198 -7.20 -5.89 -2.83
N VAL A 199 -7.60 -4.95 -3.68
CA VAL A 199 -6.96 -4.70 -4.99
C VAL A 199 -5.53 -4.21 -4.78
N LEU A 200 -5.35 -3.20 -3.92
CA LEU A 200 -4.02 -2.66 -3.61
C LEU A 200 -3.10 -3.70 -2.96
N LEU A 201 -3.63 -4.50 -2.04
CA LEU A 201 -2.88 -5.59 -1.42
C LEU A 201 -2.36 -6.56 -2.47
N GLN A 202 -3.21 -6.95 -3.42
CA GLN A 202 -2.80 -7.83 -4.52
C GLN A 202 -1.74 -7.18 -5.42
N GLU A 203 -1.91 -5.90 -5.79
CA GLU A 203 -0.93 -5.19 -6.62
C GLU A 203 0.44 -5.07 -5.93
N HIS A 204 0.46 -4.74 -4.63
CA HIS A 204 1.69 -4.68 -3.85
C HIS A 204 2.34 -6.05 -3.72
N THR A 205 1.56 -7.12 -3.48
CA THR A 205 2.10 -8.49 -3.38
C THR A 205 2.76 -8.90 -4.70
N VAL A 206 2.11 -8.65 -5.84
CA VAL A 206 2.68 -8.98 -7.16
C VAL A 206 4.00 -8.24 -7.37
N PHE A 207 4.05 -6.94 -7.07
CA PHE A 207 5.27 -6.16 -7.17
C PHE A 207 6.39 -6.69 -6.26
N ASP A 208 6.07 -7.04 -5.02
CA ASP A 208 7.04 -7.56 -4.04
C ASP A 208 7.58 -8.93 -4.47
N GLU A 209 6.72 -9.84 -4.93
CA GLU A 209 7.10 -11.17 -5.45
C GLU A 209 8.03 -11.04 -6.67
N GLU A 210 7.73 -10.11 -7.57
CA GLU A 210 8.48 -9.89 -8.79
C GLU A 210 9.86 -9.24 -8.55
N THR A 211 9.99 -8.38 -7.54
CA THR A 211 11.18 -7.53 -7.36
C THR A 211 12.04 -7.92 -6.16
N SER A 212 11.43 -8.09 -4.99
CA SER A 212 12.13 -8.23 -3.71
C SER A 212 12.65 -9.63 -3.47
N GLY A 213 11.96 -10.67 -3.94
CA GLY A 213 12.41 -12.06 -3.75
C GLY A 213 13.78 -12.37 -4.39
N ARG A 214 14.26 -11.54 -5.34
CA ARG A 214 15.42 -11.87 -6.19
C ARG A 214 16.40 -10.72 -6.50
N PHE A 215 16.23 -9.53 -5.92
CA PHE A 215 17.05 -8.33 -6.25
C PHE A 215 16.95 -7.90 -7.72
N ASN A 216 15.73 -7.88 -8.25
CA ASN A 216 15.53 -7.68 -9.67
C ASN A 216 15.46 -6.18 -10.03
N LYS A 217 16.63 -5.53 -10.13
CA LYS A 217 16.72 -4.08 -10.47
C LYS A 217 16.02 -3.72 -11.77
N ARG A 218 16.09 -4.58 -12.80
CA ARG A 218 15.47 -4.33 -14.10
C ARG A 218 13.94 -4.26 -13.96
N LEU A 219 13.37 -5.25 -13.29
CA LEU A 219 11.91 -5.30 -13.10
C LEU A 219 11.43 -4.19 -12.17
N GLN A 220 12.22 -3.85 -11.14
CA GLN A 220 11.91 -2.70 -10.29
C GLN A 220 11.92 -1.37 -11.06
N ASN A 221 12.88 -1.16 -11.96
CA ASN A 221 12.89 0.03 -12.81
C ASN A 221 11.67 0.07 -13.75
N TRP A 222 11.28 -1.06 -14.32
CA TRP A 222 10.06 -1.15 -15.12
C TRP A 222 8.81 -0.78 -14.31
N TRP A 223 8.69 -1.30 -13.08
CA TRP A 223 7.61 -0.91 -12.17
C TRP A 223 7.66 0.57 -11.82
N TYR A 224 8.85 1.12 -11.61
CA TYR A 224 9.05 2.55 -11.35
C TYR A 224 8.52 3.39 -12.51
N GLU A 225 8.94 3.11 -13.74
CA GLU A 225 8.46 3.80 -14.95
C GLU A 225 6.95 3.69 -15.09
N LYS A 226 6.41 2.47 -14.98
CA LYS A 226 4.97 2.19 -15.10
C LYS A 226 4.11 2.88 -14.03
N THR A 227 4.64 3.14 -12.84
CA THR A 227 3.84 3.60 -11.69
C THR A 227 4.15 5.02 -11.28
N ALA A 228 5.42 5.32 -11.02
CA ALA A 228 5.93 6.56 -10.49
C ALA A 228 6.47 7.51 -11.57
N GLY A 229 6.82 7.01 -12.75
CA GLY A 229 7.35 7.82 -13.86
C GLY A 229 6.35 8.85 -14.40
N ASP A 230 5.06 8.55 -14.28
CA ASP A 230 3.95 9.36 -14.80
C ASP A 230 3.24 10.21 -13.73
N LEU A 231 3.75 10.22 -12.47
CA LEU A 231 3.16 10.95 -11.34
C LEU A 231 3.99 12.21 -11.01
#